data_AF-A0A956F6V7-F1
#
_entry.id   AF-A0A956F6V7-F1
#
_cell.length_a   1.000
_cell.length_b   1.000
_cell.length_c   1.000
_cell.angle_alpha   90.00
_cell.angle_beta   90.00
_cell.angle_gamma   90.00
#
_symmetry.space_group_name_H-M   'P 1'
#
loop_
_entity.id
_entity.type
_entity.pdbx_description
1 polymer ?
#
loop_
_entity_poly.entity_id
_entity_poly.type
_entity_poly.pdbx_seq_one_letter_code
_entity_poly.pdbx_strand_id
1 'polypeptide(L)'
;MSEGARDVDLLLVHADELDPVLESPLVSAGAGQGDHSRAYEEPEHLWDESRDANELDTQRWGVIAPEGPRGDELLGRIDRLIAHRREQQGGREVGVHRVPPRMDAAEAARWRKEVLEGPHVRRRDVPRYLLVLGELDEVSLELQVILGSEGYVGRLAFDRAEDYEAYADKLLRWEGAPAAIPRARAVFHTVRDRSSATTVGHRSLMQPGLALARSYHDEGDFLASELVEVDHGYVPKPGPLVTEVAKPEPGLLFTISHGAGAPRQGWGSTDEQRQLQGGMSFGRTGGLLSGEALRGRPFLPGGVWFMMACFGAGTPHVSKYEPWLRNLKDAGRFSGSLESVPASLPADGRPFTAAVPKAVLASADGPLAFIGHVDLAWTYSFRELDGQRPVDRPDRFLDVFSGLLRHDRVGVAFRELLRHYGRANTELTALVESGVDDPERRGHLWMLRNDLAGYVLLGDPAARLPIQPQLAARPVAPLDPYVALGLSPPSGMHPPPSSAAAPAPEAIAAPPVDPEALERAIGLLLAGEMGTNKILRECQLDLGRRELEELAERYAAAGRRALGLRLG
;
A
#
# COMPACT_ATOMS: atom_id res chain seq x y z
N MET A 1 25.06 20.80 40.77
CA MET A 1 24.32 21.40 39.65
C MET A 1 23.53 20.28 39.02
N SER A 2 22.27 20.10 39.46
CA SER A 2 21.42 18.96 39.12
C SER A 2 20.75 19.18 37.77
N GLU A 3 20.75 18.11 36.98
CA GLU A 3 20.14 18.01 35.66
C GLU A 3 18.66 18.38 35.69
N GLY A 4 18.20 19.08 34.64
CA GLY A 4 16.81 19.47 34.47
C GLY A 4 15.92 18.26 34.29
N ALA A 5 15.16 17.94 35.34
CA ALA A 5 13.97 17.11 35.26
C ALA A 5 13.03 17.70 34.19
N ARG A 6 12.50 16.84 33.31
CA ARG A 6 11.32 17.20 32.54
C ARG A 6 10.12 16.68 33.32
N ASP A 7 9.19 17.57 33.53
CA ASP A 7 7.96 17.32 34.26
C ASP A 7 6.97 16.59 33.32
N VAL A 8 6.45 15.43 33.75
CA VAL A 8 5.39 14.69 33.06
C VAL A 8 4.11 14.82 33.88
N ASP A 9 3.10 15.48 33.31
CA ASP A 9 1.81 15.72 33.94
C ASP A 9 0.76 14.66 33.58
N LEU A 10 -0.13 14.33 34.52
CA LEU A 10 -1.33 13.53 34.29
C LEU A 10 -2.55 14.44 34.23
N LEU A 11 -3.24 14.45 33.09
CA LEU A 11 -4.46 15.25 32.88
C LEU A 11 -5.70 14.53 33.43
N LEU A 12 -5.71 14.25 34.74
CA LEU A 12 -6.81 13.61 35.44
C LEU A 12 -7.13 14.40 36.71
N VAL A 13 -8.42 14.63 36.97
CA VAL A 13 -8.90 15.20 38.23
C VAL A 13 -9.76 14.18 38.97
N HIS A 14 -9.80 14.26 40.29
CA HIS A 14 -10.79 13.58 41.10
C HIS A 14 -12.18 14.11 40.73
N ALA A 15 -13.14 13.24 40.40
CA ALA A 15 -14.43 13.68 39.84
C ALA A 15 -15.33 14.41 40.85
N ASP A 16 -15.11 14.13 42.13
CA ASP A 16 -15.79 14.69 43.29
C ASP A 16 -15.17 16.01 43.77
N GLU A 17 -13.83 16.07 43.78
CA GLU A 17 -13.08 17.22 44.31
C GLU A 17 -12.59 18.17 43.22
N LEU A 18 -12.56 17.71 41.96
CA LEU A 18 -12.01 18.38 40.77
C LEU A 18 -10.54 18.78 40.89
N ASP A 19 -9.83 18.25 41.89
CA ASP A 19 -8.41 18.45 42.09
C ASP A 19 -7.59 17.49 41.21
N PRO A 20 -6.43 17.92 40.68
CA PRO A 20 -5.54 17.06 39.92
C PRO A 20 -5.14 15.81 40.71
N VAL A 21 -5.21 14.64 40.08
CA VAL A 21 -4.80 13.36 40.67
C VAL A 21 -3.28 13.33 40.94
N LEU A 22 -2.50 14.11 40.18
CA LEU A 22 -1.09 14.36 40.48
C LEU A 22 -0.91 15.83 40.87
N GLU A 23 -0.58 16.07 42.14
CA GLU A 23 -0.27 17.40 42.67
C GLU A 23 1.10 17.94 42.19
N SER A 24 1.97 17.05 41.70
CA SER A 24 3.27 17.42 41.16
C SER A 24 3.60 16.54 39.95
N PRO A 25 4.23 17.11 38.92
CA PRO A 25 4.65 16.34 37.75
C PRO A 25 5.58 15.20 38.14
N LEU A 26 5.48 14.08 37.43
CA LEU A 26 6.44 12.99 37.58
C LEU A 26 7.78 13.42 36.97
N VAL A 27 8.85 13.31 37.75
CA VAL A 27 10.21 13.62 37.29
C VAL A 27 10.64 12.59 36.26
N SER A 28 10.66 12.99 34.98
CA SER A 28 11.27 12.22 33.91
C SER A 28 12.79 12.46 33.92
N ALA A 29 13.56 11.39 34.07
CA ALA A 29 15.00 11.43 33.94
C ALA A 29 15.42 11.41 32.45
N GLY A 30 16.02 12.51 31.99
CA GLY A 30 17.02 12.56 30.91
C GLY A 30 16.56 12.78 29.45
N ALA A 31 16.68 14.02 28.94
CA ALA A 31 17.43 14.43 27.71
C ALA A 31 16.85 15.66 26.94
N GLY A 32 17.58 16.80 26.93
CA GLY A 32 17.93 17.58 25.71
C GLY A 32 17.04 18.75 25.21
N GLN A 33 17.36 20.00 25.60
CA GLN A 33 16.71 21.30 25.32
C GLN A 33 16.24 21.61 23.87
N GLY A 34 15.19 22.43 23.75
CA GLY A 34 14.80 23.17 22.54
C GLY A 34 13.80 24.31 22.85
N ASP A 35 14.03 25.47 22.23
CA ASP A 35 13.61 26.85 22.56
C ASP A 35 12.11 27.20 22.40
N HIS A 36 11.70 28.26 23.09
CA HIS A 36 10.34 28.75 23.29
C HIS A 36 9.68 29.34 22.02
N SER A 37 8.47 28.84 21.77
CA SER A 37 7.27 29.50 21.22
C SER A 37 7.46 30.80 20.41
N ARG A 38 7.23 30.72 19.09
CA ARG A 38 6.59 31.81 18.33
C ARG A 38 5.09 31.55 18.26
N ALA A 39 4.32 32.64 18.29
CA ALA A 39 2.87 32.64 18.26
C ALA A 39 2.32 31.69 17.19
N TYR A 40 1.51 30.73 17.64
CA TYR A 40 0.74 29.85 16.77
C TYR A 40 -0.36 30.70 16.12
N GLU A 41 -0.29 30.87 14.80
CA GLU A 41 -1.49 31.16 14.02
C GLU A 41 -2.36 29.90 14.02
N GLU A 42 -3.65 30.04 14.33
CA GLU A 42 -4.60 28.95 14.27
C GLU A 42 -4.59 28.32 12.87
N PRO A 43 -4.22 27.03 12.74
CA PRO A 43 -4.17 26.39 11.44
C PRO A 43 -5.60 26.11 10.97
N GLU A 44 -6.03 26.78 9.90
CA GLU A 44 -7.34 26.51 9.29
C GLU A 44 -7.47 25.05 8.80
N HIS A 45 -6.37 24.33 8.52
CA HIS A 45 -6.37 22.90 8.22
C HIS A 45 -5.06 22.20 8.66
N LEU A 46 -5.17 21.20 9.53
CA LEU A 46 -4.09 20.34 10.04
C LEU A 46 -3.81 19.16 9.07
N TRP A 47 -2.81 18.34 9.39
CA TRP A 47 -2.72 16.94 8.93
C TRP A 47 -4.10 16.31 8.95
N ASP A 48 -4.57 15.89 7.77
CA ASP A 48 -5.95 15.46 7.63
C ASP A 48 -6.00 14.00 7.16
N GLU A 49 -5.93 13.09 8.14
CA GLU A 49 -6.22 11.67 7.95
C GLU A 49 -7.63 11.43 7.38
N SER A 50 -8.52 12.43 7.39
CA SER A 50 -9.84 12.33 6.77
C SER A 50 -9.83 12.64 5.27
N ARG A 51 -8.73 13.18 4.70
CA ARG A 51 -8.58 13.37 3.25
C ARG A 51 -8.19 12.09 2.57
N ASP A 52 -8.50 12.01 1.27
CA ASP A 52 -8.17 10.83 0.48
C ASP A 52 -6.65 10.62 0.49
N ALA A 53 -6.27 9.41 0.90
CA ALA A 53 -4.92 8.92 0.88
C ALA A 53 -4.22 9.13 -0.46
N ASN A 54 -4.94 9.10 -1.58
CA ASN A 54 -4.42 9.19 -2.94
C ASN A 54 -4.10 10.62 -3.42
N GLU A 55 -4.57 11.66 -2.74
CA GLU A 55 -4.42 13.06 -3.10
C GLU A 55 -3.02 13.59 -2.74
N LEU A 56 -2.12 13.64 -3.72
CA LEU A 56 -0.72 14.03 -3.46
C LEU A 56 -0.58 15.51 -3.05
N ASP A 57 -1.51 16.36 -3.47
CA ASP A 57 -1.59 17.77 -3.12
C ASP A 57 -2.09 18.03 -1.69
N THR A 58 -2.63 17.03 -1.00
CA THR A 58 -2.94 17.13 0.44
C THR A 58 -1.93 16.34 1.25
N GLN A 59 -1.56 15.15 0.79
CA GLN A 59 -0.70 14.21 1.50
C GLN A 59 0.80 14.53 1.39
N ARG A 60 1.21 15.37 0.42
CA ARG A 60 2.60 15.79 0.16
C ARG A 60 3.56 14.65 -0.19
N TRP A 61 4.59 14.99 -0.96
CA TRP A 61 5.67 14.09 -1.34
C TRP A 61 7.02 14.67 -0.96
N GLY A 62 7.92 13.81 -0.47
CA GLY A 62 9.24 14.17 0.00
C GLY A 62 10.28 13.09 -0.31
N VAL A 63 11.55 13.47 -0.20
CA VAL A 63 12.69 12.60 -0.47
C VAL A 63 13.58 12.51 0.74
N ILE A 64 14.05 11.29 1.05
CA ILE A 64 15.09 11.02 2.02
C ILE A 64 16.34 10.62 1.24
N ALA A 65 17.44 11.34 1.46
CA ALA A 65 18.71 11.08 0.79
C ALA A 65 19.85 10.97 1.82
N PRO A 66 20.91 10.21 1.53
CA PRO A 66 22.10 10.18 2.37
C PRO A 66 22.70 11.58 2.55
N GLU A 67 23.39 11.80 3.66
CA GLU A 67 24.23 12.98 3.84
C GLU A 67 25.45 12.97 2.90
N GLY A 68 25.92 14.17 2.54
CA GLY A 68 27.15 14.36 1.78
C GLY A 68 27.00 14.19 0.25
N PRO A 69 28.15 14.13 -0.47
CA PRO A 69 28.18 14.21 -1.94
C PRO A 69 27.38 13.10 -2.63
N ARG A 70 27.30 11.93 -2.00
CA ARG A 70 26.53 10.81 -2.53
C ARG A 70 25.05 11.12 -2.60
N GLY A 71 24.48 11.73 -1.56
CA GLY A 71 23.09 12.13 -1.61
C GLY A 71 22.85 13.26 -2.60
N ASP A 72 23.79 14.19 -2.78
CA ASP A 72 23.69 15.26 -3.79
C ASP A 72 23.62 14.68 -5.21
N GLU A 73 24.48 13.70 -5.49
CA GLU A 73 24.46 12.95 -6.75
C GLU A 73 23.10 12.28 -6.97
N LEU A 74 22.60 11.52 -5.99
CA LEU A 74 21.34 10.79 -6.12
C LEU A 74 20.13 11.71 -6.33
N LEU A 75 20.06 12.85 -5.63
CA LEU A 75 19.01 13.84 -5.86
C LEU A 75 19.09 14.45 -7.25
N GLY A 76 20.31 14.73 -7.73
CA GLY A 76 20.52 15.21 -9.10
C GLY A 76 20.05 14.22 -10.16
N ARG A 77 20.17 12.90 -9.92
CA ARG A 77 19.71 11.86 -10.84
C ARG A 77 18.19 11.72 -10.93
N ILE A 78 17.46 12.23 -9.96
CA ILE A 78 15.99 12.17 -9.92
C ILE A 78 15.35 13.56 -9.94
N ASP A 79 16.08 14.60 -10.34
CA ASP A 79 15.63 15.99 -10.36
C ASP A 79 14.31 16.17 -11.16
N ARG A 80 14.18 15.45 -12.28
CA ARG A 80 12.97 15.43 -13.11
C ARG A 80 11.78 14.82 -12.37
N LEU A 81 12.00 13.79 -11.56
CA LEU A 81 10.95 13.21 -10.72
C LEU A 81 10.55 14.18 -9.61
N ILE A 82 11.53 14.83 -8.96
CA ILE A 82 11.27 15.84 -7.92
C ILE A 82 10.43 17.00 -8.51
N ALA A 83 10.82 17.52 -9.68
CA ALA A 83 10.08 18.57 -10.38
C ALA A 83 8.64 18.13 -10.71
N HIS A 84 8.48 16.91 -11.22
CA HIS A 84 7.16 16.36 -11.52
C HIS A 84 6.27 16.22 -10.27
N ARG A 85 6.83 15.73 -9.15
CA ARG A 85 6.09 15.60 -7.88
C ARG A 85 5.76 16.96 -7.29
N ARG A 86 6.63 17.97 -7.44
CA ARG A 86 6.36 19.36 -7.07
C ARG A 86 5.11 19.89 -7.78
N GLU A 87 5.00 19.63 -9.09
CA GLU A 87 3.83 20.02 -9.89
C GLU A 87 2.56 19.30 -9.41
N GLN A 88 2.64 17.97 -9.21
CA GLN A 88 1.49 17.17 -8.75
C GLN A 88 0.99 17.53 -7.34
N GLN A 89 1.81 18.18 -6.51
CA GLN A 89 1.41 18.67 -5.19
C GLN A 89 1.06 20.17 -5.15
N GLY A 90 0.74 20.75 -6.31
CA GLY A 90 0.28 22.14 -6.43
C GLY A 90 1.41 23.17 -6.39
N GLY A 91 2.61 22.81 -6.85
CA GLY A 91 3.77 23.69 -6.93
C GLY A 91 4.48 23.95 -5.60
N ARG A 92 4.06 23.28 -4.51
CA ARG A 92 4.72 23.41 -3.20
C ARG A 92 6.05 22.69 -3.22
N GLU A 93 7.05 23.26 -2.58
CA GLU A 93 8.39 22.69 -2.52
C GLU A 93 8.39 21.28 -1.94
N VAL A 94 9.23 20.41 -2.53
CA VAL A 94 9.41 19.03 -2.08
C VAL A 94 10.35 19.03 -0.87
N GLY A 95 9.91 18.43 0.24
CA GLY A 95 10.76 18.25 1.41
C GLY A 95 11.91 17.30 1.11
N VAL A 96 13.15 17.75 1.28
CA VAL A 96 14.36 16.92 1.19
C VAL A 96 14.95 16.74 2.57
N HIS A 97 15.02 15.50 3.03
CA HIS A 97 15.53 15.15 4.35
C HIS A 97 16.85 14.39 4.20
N ARG A 98 17.91 14.89 4.84
CA ARG A 98 19.22 14.23 4.88
C ARG A 98 19.33 13.35 6.11
N VAL A 99 19.96 12.18 5.95
CA VAL A 99 20.08 11.19 7.01
C VAL A 99 21.50 10.65 7.13
N PRO A 100 21.98 10.41 8.36
CA PRO A 100 23.22 9.69 8.57
C PRO A 100 23.05 8.20 8.21
N PRO A 101 24.14 7.53 7.81
CA PRO A 101 24.09 6.11 7.46
C PRO A 101 23.85 5.23 8.69
N ARG A 102 23.26 4.05 8.46
CA ARG A 102 23.15 2.94 9.44
C ARG A 102 22.46 3.27 10.78
N MET A 103 21.48 4.16 10.79
CA MET A 103 20.67 4.39 12.00
C MET A 103 20.00 3.10 12.48
N ASP A 104 20.16 2.77 13.76
CA ASP A 104 19.38 1.72 14.40
C ASP A 104 17.90 2.13 14.58
N ALA A 105 17.06 1.23 15.09
CA ALA A 105 15.64 1.50 15.27
C ALA A 105 15.36 2.62 16.28
N ALA A 106 16.19 2.77 17.32
CA ALA A 106 16.00 3.82 18.31
C ALA A 106 16.44 5.18 17.75
N GLU A 107 17.55 5.24 17.02
CA GLU A 107 18.04 6.40 16.29
C GLU A 107 17.04 6.86 15.25
N ALA A 108 16.52 5.95 14.42
CA ALA A 108 15.51 6.27 13.41
C ALA A 108 14.20 6.78 14.04
N ALA A 109 13.79 6.22 15.20
CA ALA A 109 12.61 6.69 15.91
C ALA A 109 12.80 8.10 16.49
N ARG A 110 14.00 8.41 17.00
CA ARG A 110 14.36 9.76 17.46
C ARG A 110 14.41 10.73 16.29
N TRP A 111 15.08 10.37 15.21
CA TRP A 111 15.19 11.18 13.99
C TRP A 111 13.80 11.55 13.45
N ARG A 112 12.86 10.59 13.37
CA ARG A 112 11.47 10.87 12.93
C ARG A 112 10.83 11.96 13.80
N LYS A 113 10.94 11.84 15.13
CA LYS A 113 10.37 12.81 16.08
C LYS A 113 11.00 14.20 15.92
N GLU A 114 12.32 14.25 15.80
CA GLU A 114 13.07 15.51 15.72
C GLU A 114 12.83 16.24 14.37
N VAL A 115 12.82 15.48 13.27
CA VAL A 115 12.81 16.04 11.90
C VAL A 115 11.41 16.21 11.33
N LEU A 116 10.49 15.27 11.60
CA LEU A 116 9.13 15.30 11.04
C LEU A 116 8.08 15.78 12.03
N GLU A 117 8.37 15.76 13.33
CA GLU A 117 7.44 16.19 14.38
C GLU A 117 8.00 17.31 15.27
N GLY A 118 9.12 17.94 14.86
CA GLY A 118 9.75 19.00 15.63
C GLY A 118 8.82 20.23 15.83
N PRO A 119 9.06 21.07 16.86
CA PRO A 119 8.15 22.17 17.22
C PRO A 119 7.85 23.18 16.10
N HIS A 120 8.75 23.31 15.12
CA HIS A 120 8.61 24.22 13.98
C HIS A 120 8.02 23.55 12.73
N VAL A 121 7.78 22.24 12.78
CA VAL A 121 7.26 21.48 11.64
C VAL A 121 5.74 21.63 11.60
N ARG A 122 5.25 22.31 10.56
CA ARG A 122 3.81 22.39 10.33
C ARG A 122 3.33 21.05 9.81
N ARG A 123 2.42 20.40 10.52
CA ARG A 123 1.86 19.09 10.16
C ARG A 123 1.36 19.00 8.70
N ARG A 124 0.80 20.08 8.13
CA ARG A 124 0.32 20.15 6.73
C ARG A 124 1.43 20.16 5.66
N ASP A 125 2.67 20.35 6.07
CA ASP A 125 3.85 20.37 5.20
C ASP A 125 4.67 19.08 5.31
N VAL A 126 4.34 18.20 6.27
CA VAL A 126 5.04 16.92 6.44
C VAL A 126 4.68 16.00 5.28
N PRO A 127 5.66 15.55 4.47
CA PRO A 127 5.41 14.61 3.40
C PRO A 127 5.00 13.25 3.93
N ARG A 128 3.82 12.78 3.51
CA ARG A 128 3.37 11.43 3.83
C ARG A 128 3.88 10.41 2.82
N TYR A 129 4.07 10.82 1.57
CA TYR A 129 4.80 10.01 0.60
C TYR A 129 6.30 10.31 0.71
N LEU A 130 7.10 9.30 1.03
CA LEU A 130 8.53 9.45 1.25
C LEU A 130 9.29 8.48 0.34
N LEU A 131 10.08 9.02 -0.57
CA LEU A 131 11.00 8.24 -1.38
C LEU A 131 12.39 8.23 -0.75
N VAL A 132 12.87 7.06 -0.34
CA VAL A 132 14.23 6.85 0.15
C VAL A 132 15.17 6.60 -1.03
N LEU A 133 16.31 7.29 -1.07
CA LEU A 133 17.39 7.05 -2.02
C LEU A 133 18.57 6.37 -1.33
N GLY A 134 19.18 5.40 -2.00
CA GLY A 134 20.39 4.73 -1.54
C GLY A 134 20.17 3.34 -0.96
N GLU A 135 21.28 2.61 -0.84
CA GLU A 135 21.36 1.28 -0.27
C GLU A 135 20.96 1.22 1.21
N LEU A 136 20.78 0.01 1.72
CA LEU A 136 20.42 -0.24 3.12
C LEU A 136 21.51 0.21 4.11
N ASP A 137 22.77 0.34 3.67
CA ASP A 137 23.86 0.85 4.50
C ASP A 137 23.99 2.38 4.44
N GLU A 138 23.54 3.01 3.34
CA GLU A 138 23.49 4.46 3.16
C GLU A 138 22.27 5.09 3.88
N VAL A 139 21.10 4.44 3.80
CA VAL A 139 19.89 4.80 4.57
C VAL A 139 19.30 3.53 5.17
N SER A 140 19.17 3.47 6.49
CA SER A 140 18.82 2.20 7.17
C SER A 140 17.44 1.66 6.81
N LEU A 141 17.31 0.34 6.88
CA LEU A 141 16.01 -0.34 6.77
C LEU A 141 15.08 0.08 7.91
N GLU A 142 15.64 0.25 9.10
CA GLU A 142 14.98 0.64 10.33
C GLU A 142 14.20 1.96 10.14
N LEU A 143 14.83 2.95 9.49
CA LEU A 143 14.17 4.20 9.15
C LEU A 143 12.98 3.99 8.22
N GLN A 144 13.13 3.18 7.17
CA GLN A 144 12.03 2.88 6.25
C GLN A 144 10.85 2.20 6.95
N VAL A 145 11.12 1.24 7.85
CA VAL A 145 10.08 0.56 8.63
C VAL A 145 9.36 1.52 9.58
N ILE A 146 10.11 2.37 10.29
CA ILE A 146 9.56 3.35 11.23
C ILE A 146 8.70 4.39 10.51
N LEU A 147 9.14 4.88 9.36
CA LEU A 147 8.35 5.82 8.57
C LEU A 147 7.11 5.15 7.96
N GLY A 148 7.17 3.85 7.66
CA GLY A 148 6.07 3.06 7.12
C GLY A 148 4.88 2.88 8.07
N SER A 149 5.03 3.14 9.38
CA SER A 149 3.90 3.05 10.33
C SER A 149 2.87 4.17 10.11
N GLU A 150 3.29 5.34 9.61
CA GLU A 150 2.45 6.54 9.47
C GLU A 150 2.49 7.16 8.05
N GLY A 151 3.58 6.92 7.30
CA GLY A 151 3.81 7.34 5.92
C GLY A 151 3.86 6.22 4.86
N TYR A 152 3.76 6.61 3.61
CA TYR A 152 3.86 5.78 2.42
C TYR A 152 5.29 5.81 1.91
N VAL A 153 6.06 4.79 2.23
CA VAL A 153 7.51 4.82 2.02
C VAL A 153 7.93 3.85 0.93
N GLY A 154 8.59 4.36 -0.09
CA GLY A 154 9.25 3.56 -1.11
C GLY A 154 10.76 3.83 -1.13
N ARG A 155 11.53 2.97 -1.80
CA ARG A 155 13.00 3.11 -1.89
C ARG A 155 13.51 2.89 -3.32
N LEU A 156 14.45 3.71 -3.76
CA LEU A 156 15.33 3.43 -4.90
C LEU A 156 16.74 3.19 -4.39
N ALA A 157 17.28 2.01 -4.70
CA ALA A 157 18.61 1.59 -4.29
C ALA A 157 19.25 0.86 -5.46
N PHE A 158 19.92 1.59 -6.34
CA PHE A 158 20.64 1.01 -7.48
C PHE A 158 22.16 1.13 -7.28
N ASP A 159 22.89 0.15 -7.82
CA ASP A 159 24.36 0.15 -7.77
C ASP A 159 24.94 1.25 -8.68
N ARG A 160 24.29 1.52 -9.81
CA ARG A 160 24.68 2.53 -10.80
C ARG A 160 23.84 3.79 -10.64
N ALA A 161 24.48 4.96 -10.64
CA ALA A 161 23.77 6.23 -10.53
C ALA A 161 22.81 6.46 -11.72
N GLU A 162 23.17 5.99 -12.91
CA GLU A 162 22.34 6.13 -14.12
C GLU A 162 21.03 5.35 -14.03
N ASP A 163 20.97 4.30 -13.20
CA ASP A 163 19.77 3.49 -13.05
C ASP A 163 18.66 4.24 -12.28
N TYR A 164 19.02 5.23 -11.44
CA TYR A 164 18.06 6.15 -10.81
C TYR A 164 17.37 7.04 -11.85
N GLU A 165 18.15 7.59 -12.78
CA GLU A 165 17.66 8.41 -13.88
C GLU A 165 16.81 7.56 -14.84
N ALA A 166 17.25 6.35 -15.17
CA ALA A 166 16.49 5.40 -15.99
C ALA A 166 15.14 5.01 -15.36
N TYR A 167 15.11 4.80 -14.04
CA TYR A 167 13.87 4.57 -13.31
C TYR A 167 12.93 5.78 -13.39
N ALA A 168 13.44 6.98 -13.09
CA ALA A 168 12.66 8.21 -13.13
C ALA A 168 12.08 8.45 -14.53
N ASP A 169 12.89 8.31 -15.58
CA ASP A 169 12.45 8.47 -16.97
C ASP A 169 11.38 7.46 -17.36
N LYS A 170 11.51 6.21 -16.93
CA LYS A 170 10.47 5.19 -17.16
C LYS A 170 9.17 5.57 -16.44
N LEU A 171 9.24 5.97 -15.18
CA LEU A 171 8.06 6.34 -14.41
C LEU A 171 7.34 7.53 -15.05
N LEU A 172 8.07 8.58 -15.40
CA LEU A 172 7.51 9.78 -16.04
C LEU A 172 6.93 9.48 -17.43
N ARG A 173 7.54 8.56 -18.20
CA ARG A 173 6.98 8.09 -19.47
C ARG A 173 5.61 7.43 -19.26
N TRP A 174 5.45 6.59 -18.24
CA TRP A 174 4.17 5.93 -17.95
C TRP A 174 3.13 6.92 -17.39
N GLU A 175 3.52 7.87 -16.55
CA GLU A 175 2.59 8.88 -16.00
C GLU A 175 2.20 9.96 -17.03
N GLY A 176 3.08 10.26 -17.98
CA GLY A 176 2.82 11.24 -19.04
C GLY A 176 2.00 10.70 -20.21
N ALA A 177 1.85 9.37 -20.34
CA ALA A 177 1.06 8.74 -21.38
C ALA A 177 -0.39 8.50 -20.91
N PRO A 178 -1.41 8.70 -21.78
CA PRO A 178 -2.77 8.30 -21.46
C PRO A 178 -2.84 6.80 -21.14
N ALA A 179 -3.55 6.43 -20.08
CA ALA A 179 -3.74 5.03 -19.71
C ALA A 179 -4.47 4.27 -20.85
N ALA A 180 -3.77 3.33 -21.46
CA ALA A 180 -4.25 2.62 -22.65
C ALA A 180 -5.33 1.57 -22.35
N ILE A 181 -5.38 1.06 -21.11
CA ILE A 181 -6.27 -0.03 -20.70
C ILE A 181 -7.13 0.37 -19.50
N PRO A 182 -8.40 -0.10 -19.43
CA PRO A 182 -9.29 0.23 -18.31
C PRO A 182 -8.97 -0.54 -17.03
N ARG A 183 -8.40 -1.75 -17.14
CA ARG A 183 -8.10 -2.65 -16.01
C ARG A 183 -6.85 -3.47 -16.30
N ALA A 184 -6.01 -3.62 -15.28
CA ALA A 184 -4.81 -4.45 -15.36
C ALA A 184 -5.15 -5.93 -15.14
N ARG A 185 -4.28 -6.80 -15.65
CA ARG A 185 -4.34 -8.24 -15.35
C ARG A 185 -3.71 -8.51 -13.99
N ALA A 186 -4.21 -9.53 -13.29
CA ALA A 186 -3.60 -10.02 -12.06
C ALA A 186 -3.02 -11.42 -12.29
N VAL A 187 -1.69 -11.52 -12.27
CA VAL A 187 -0.93 -12.73 -12.55
C VAL A 187 -0.41 -13.31 -11.24
N PHE A 188 -0.63 -14.60 -11.05
CA PHE A 188 -0.33 -15.34 -9.83
C PHE A 188 0.56 -16.52 -10.16
N HIS A 189 1.64 -16.71 -9.39
CA HIS A 189 2.53 -17.85 -9.59
C HIS A 189 3.11 -18.38 -8.28
N THR A 190 3.03 -19.69 -8.06
CA THR A 190 3.79 -20.37 -7.01
C THR A 190 4.80 -21.32 -7.62
N VAL A 191 6.07 -21.20 -7.22
CA VAL A 191 7.08 -22.21 -7.55
C VAL A 191 6.82 -23.47 -6.73
N ARG A 192 6.14 -24.44 -7.35
CA ARG A 192 5.88 -25.76 -6.76
C ARG A 192 7.11 -26.69 -6.83
N ASP A 193 8.16 -26.36 -6.09
CA ASP A 193 9.41 -27.14 -5.98
C ASP A 193 9.34 -28.39 -5.08
N ARG A 194 8.15 -28.68 -4.52
CA ARG A 194 7.84 -29.79 -3.61
C ARG A 194 8.48 -29.68 -2.23
N SER A 195 9.08 -28.55 -1.88
CA SER A 195 9.45 -28.26 -0.50
C SER A 195 8.19 -28.04 0.36
N SER A 196 8.31 -28.28 1.67
CA SER A 196 7.21 -28.03 2.62
C SER A 196 6.77 -26.57 2.59
N ALA A 197 7.72 -25.63 2.53
CA ALA A 197 7.44 -24.19 2.55
C ALA A 197 6.60 -23.73 1.35
N THR A 198 6.99 -24.06 0.11
CA THR A 198 6.21 -23.65 -1.08
C THR A 198 4.89 -24.41 -1.18
N THR A 199 4.81 -25.63 -0.64
CA THR A 199 3.55 -26.38 -0.55
C THR A 199 2.57 -25.69 0.41
N VAL A 200 3.05 -25.25 1.59
CA VAL A 200 2.23 -24.49 2.54
C VAL A 200 1.86 -23.13 1.95
N GLY A 201 2.79 -22.40 1.35
CA GLY A 201 2.49 -21.13 0.67
C GLY A 201 1.44 -21.28 -0.44
N HIS A 202 1.52 -22.35 -1.23
CA HIS A 202 0.50 -22.62 -2.24
C HIS A 202 -0.87 -22.89 -1.61
N ARG A 203 -0.94 -23.80 -0.62
CA ARG A 203 -2.21 -24.25 -0.02
C ARG A 203 -2.87 -23.21 0.87
N SER A 204 -2.09 -22.44 1.62
CA SER A 204 -2.57 -21.54 2.67
C SER A 204 -2.58 -20.07 2.26
N LEU A 205 -1.96 -19.71 1.13
CA LEU A 205 -2.01 -18.35 0.59
C LEU A 205 -2.50 -18.31 -0.84
N MET A 206 -1.81 -18.99 -1.77
CA MET A 206 -2.11 -18.85 -3.20
C MET A 206 -3.50 -19.36 -3.57
N GLN A 207 -3.83 -20.60 -3.19
CA GLN A 207 -5.13 -21.22 -3.50
C GLN A 207 -6.31 -20.48 -2.87
N PRO A 208 -6.36 -20.22 -1.54
CA PRO A 208 -7.48 -19.50 -0.95
C PRO A 208 -7.50 -18.03 -1.37
N GLY A 209 -6.34 -17.41 -1.65
CA GLY A 209 -6.26 -16.07 -2.20
C GLY A 209 -6.85 -15.97 -3.62
N LEU A 210 -6.51 -16.90 -4.51
CA LEU A 210 -7.12 -16.98 -5.84
C LEU A 210 -8.64 -17.24 -5.78
N ALA A 211 -9.08 -18.08 -4.84
CA ALA A 211 -10.51 -18.32 -4.64
C ALA A 211 -11.24 -17.04 -4.19
N LEU A 212 -10.66 -16.29 -3.26
CA LEU A 212 -11.24 -15.03 -2.78
C LEU A 212 -11.20 -13.95 -3.87
N ALA A 213 -10.09 -13.82 -4.60
CA ALA A 213 -9.97 -12.91 -5.74
C ALA A 213 -11.01 -13.20 -6.83
N ARG A 214 -11.30 -14.48 -7.10
CA ARG A 214 -12.38 -14.88 -8.03
C ARG A 214 -13.76 -14.46 -7.51
N SER A 215 -14.06 -14.71 -6.23
CA SER A 215 -15.33 -14.27 -5.63
C SER A 215 -15.52 -12.76 -5.77
N TYR A 216 -14.52 -11.98 -5.36
CA TYR A 216 -14.57 -10.52 -5.45
C TYR A 216 -14.60 -10.02 -6.90
N HIS A 217 -13.95 -10.72 -7.83
CA HIS A 217 -14.01 -10.39 -9.25
C HIS A 217 -15.43 -10.60 -9.81
N ASP A 218 -16.08 -11.71 -9.47
CA ASP A 218 -17.45 -12.02 -9.87
C ASP A 218 -18.47 -11.04 -9.26
N GLU A 219 -18.19 -10.53 -8.07
CA GLU A 219 -18.96 -9.47 -7.38
C GLU A 219 -18.65 -8.05 -7.91
N GLY A 220 -17.58 -7.88 -8.68
CA GLY A 220 -17.16 -6.59 -9.24
C GLY A 220 -16.26 -5.75 -8.33
N ASP A 221 -15.79 -6.30 -7.20
CA ASP A 221 -14.96 -5.63 -6.19
C ASP A 221 -13.45 -5.84 -6.39
N PHE A 222 -13.05 -6.84 -7.19
CA PHE A 222 -11.66 -7.06 -7.62
C PHE A 222 -11.50 -6.70 -9.10
N LEU A 223 -10.99 -5.49 -9.35
CA LEU A 223 -11.04 -4.81 -10.65
C LEU A 223 -9.95 -5.26 -11.64
N ALA A 224 -9.58 -6.54 -11.62
CA ALA A 224 -8.73 -7.11 -12.67
C ALA A 224 -9.51 -7.24 -13.99
N SER A 225 -8.81 -7.19 -15.12
CA SER A 225 -9.35 -7.60 -16.42
C SER A 225 -9.35 -9.12 -16.59
N GLU A 226 -8.37 -9.79 -15.96
CA GLU A 226 -8.18 -11.23 -16.00
C GLU A 226 -7.44 -11.69 -14.74
N LEU A 227 -7.80 -12.86 -14.22
CA LEU A 227 -7.06 -13.58 -13.18
C LEU A 227 -6.28 -14.73 -13.81
N VAL A 228 -4.96 -14.66 -13.81
CA VAL A 228 -4.09 -15.65 -14.44
C VAL A 228 -3.27 -16.39 -13.40
N GLU A 229 -3.45 -17.71 -13.34
CA GLU A 229 -2.54 -18.59 -12.59
C GLU A 229 -1.53 -19.20 -13.58
N VAL A 230 -0.25 -18.87 -13.43
CA VAL A 230 0.81 -19.37 -14.33
C VAL A 230 1.13 -20.82 -13.98
N ASP A 231 0.78 -21.73 -14.89
CA ASP A 231 1.20 -23.11 -14.82
C ASP A 231 2.56 -23.33 -15.50
N HIS A 232 3.50 -23.90 -14.75
CA HIS A 232 4.82 -24.31 -15.20
C HIS A 232 4.94 -25.82 -15.44
N GLY A 233 3.85 -26.56 -15.22
CA GLY A 233 3.78 -28.01 -15.34
C GLY A 233 4.37 -28.74 -14.13
N TYR A 234 4.82 -29.98 -14.34
CA TYR A 234 5.31 -30.84 -13.25
C TYR A 234 6.70 -30.44 -12.72
N VAL A 235 7.54 -29.87 -13.58
CA VAL A 235 8.92 -29.46 -13.25
C VAL A 235 8.97 -27.93 -13.26
N PRO A 236 9.30 -27.28 -12.13
CA PRO A 236 9.37 -25.83 -12.10
C PRO A 236 10.44 -25.29 -13.03
N LYS A 237 10.09 -24.21 -13.75
CA LYS A 237 10.96 -23.51 -14.70
C LYS A 237 10.51 -22.06 -14.87
N PRO A 238 11.43 -21.11 -15.10
CA PRO A 238 11.10 -19.69 -15.21
C PRO A 238 10.40 -19.29 -16.51
N GLY A 239 10.59 -20.05 -17.60
CA GLY A 239 10.10 -19.70 -18.94
C GLY A 239 8.62 -19.31 -19.00
N PRO A 240 7.68 -20.13 -18.50
CA PRO A 240 6.24 -19.80 -18.50
C PRO A 240 5.92 -18.48 -17.79
N LEU A 241 6.54 -18.21 -16.63
CA LEU A 241 6.38 -16.95 -15.92
C LEU A 241 6.92 -15.79 -16.75
N VAL A 242 8.16 -15.89 -17.23
CA VAL A 242 8.82 -14.82 -18.01
C VAL A 242 8.03 -14.50 -19.28
N THR A 243 7.57 -15.51 -20.01
CA THR A 243 6.72 -15.32 -21.19
C THR A 243 5.42 -14.62 -20.85
N GLU A 244 4.78 -15.00 -19.74
CA GLU A 244 3.50 -14.44 -19.34
C GLU A 244 3.61 -12.95 -18.96
N VAL A 245 4.64 -12.59 -18.20
CA VAL A 245 4.82 -11.22 -17.67
C VAL A 245 5.54 -10.29 -18.65
N ALA A 246 6.12 -10.81 -19.74
CA ALA A 246 6.73 -10.00 -20.80
C ALA A 246 5.70 -9.37 -21.75
N LYS A 247 4.41 -9.69 -21.60
CA LYS A 247 3.33 -9.07 -22.40
C LYS A 247 3.34 -7.54 -22.21
N PRO A 248 3.16 -6.74 -23.29
CA PRO A 248 3.31 -5.29 -23.24
C PRO A 248 2.05 -4.60 -22.68
N GLU A 249 1.61 -5.03 -21.51
CA GLU A 249 0.46 -4.48 -20.80
C GLU A 249 0.75 -4.37 -19.30
N PRO A 250 0.31 -3.28 -18.65
CA PRO A 250 0.44 -3.14 -17.21
C PRO A 250 -0.30 -4.26 -16.46
N GLY A 251 0.38 -4.83 -15.47
CA GLY A 251 -0.14 -5.93 -14.69
C GLY A 251 0.31 -5.91 -13.23
N LEU A 252 -0.49 -6.56 -12.39
CA LEU A 252 -0.07 -6.99 -11.07
C LEU A 252 0.53 -8.39 -11.19
N LEU A 253 1.70 -8.62 -10.61
CA LEU A 253 2.29 -9.94 -10.47
C LEU A 253 2.46 -10.28 -8.99
N PHE A 254 1.90 -11.41 -8.54
CA PHE A 254 2.17 -11.98 -7.23
C PHE A 254 2.87 -13.33 -7.35
N THR A 255 4.05 -13.45 -6.72
CA THR A 255 4.84 -14.70 -6.74
C THR A 255 5.13 -15.23 -5.33
N ILE A 256 5.14 -16.57 -5.21
CA ILE A 256 5.66 -17.29 -4.04
C ILE A 256 6.79 -18.22 -4.48
N SER A 257 7.96 -18.08 -3.87
CA SER A 257 9.11 -18.96 -4.09
C SER A 257 10.05 -18.97 -2.88
N HIS A 258 11.11 -19.78 -2.96
CA HIS A 258 12.31 -19.49 -2.17
C HIS A 258 13.09 -18.35 -2.80
N GLY A 259 13.79 -17.59 -1.96
CA GLY A 259 14.88 -16.73 -2.41
C GLY A 259 16.21 -17.44 -2.21
N ALA A 260 17.18 -17.19 -3.08
CA ALA A 260 18.52 -17.76 -2.91
C ALA A 260 19.15 -17.28 -1.60
N GLY A 261 19.55 -18.22 -0.75
CA GLY A 261 20.39 -17.98 0.42
C GLY A 261 21.82 -18.44 0.18
N ALA A 262 22.64 -18.41 1.23
CA ALA A 262 24.05 -18.78 1.13
C ALA A 262 24.27 -20.22 0.60
N PRO A 263 25.23 -20.43 -0.32
CA PRO A 263 25.69 -21.77 -0.68
C PRO A 263 26.23 -22.50 0.54
N ARG A 264 26.23 -23.85 0.52
CA ARG A 264 26.72 -24.67 1.65
C ARG A 264 28.19 -24.40 2.01
N GLN A 265 29.00 -24.00 1.05
CA GLN A 265 30.42 -23.67 1.25
C GLN A 265 30.63 -22.17 1.51
N GLY A 266 29.56 -21.41 1.72
CA GLY A 266 29.58 -19.95 1.73
C GLY A 266 29.64 -19.36 0.33
N TRP A 267 29.56 -18.02 0.27
CA TRP A 267 29.76 -17.25 -0.95
C TRP A 267 31.25 -17.22 -1.31
N GLY A 268 31.57 -17.28 -2.60
CA GLY A 268 32.93 -17.13 -3.10
C GLY A 268 33.43 -15.69 -3.02
N SER A 269 32.52 -14.71 -3.05
CA SER A 269 32.82 -13.28 -2.84
C SER A 269 31.59 -12.50 -2.36
N THR A 270 31.81 -11.29 -1.84
CA THR A 270 30.73 -10.33 -1.54
C THR A 270 29.94 -9.94 -2.78
N ASP A 271 30.59 -9.87 -3.94
CA ASP A 271 29.93 -9.53 -5.20
C ASP A 271 29.00 -10.65 -5.66
N GLU A 272 29.43 -11.91 -5.54
CA GLU A 272 28.59 -13.07 -5.84
C GLU A 272 27.33 -13.06 -4.95
N GLN A 273 27.50 -12.81 -3.65
CA GLN A 273 26.38 -12.67 -2.71
C GLN A 273 25.40 -11.58 -3.17
N ARG A 274 25.89 -10.37 -3.47
CA ARG A 274 25.06 -9.23 -3.89
C ARG A 274 24.31 -9.49 -5.21
N GLN A 275 24.91 -10.26 -6.12
CA GLN A 275 24.29 -10.59 -7.41
C GLN A 275 23.24 -11.71 -7.33
N LEU A 276 23.42 -12.68 -6.42
CA LEU A 276 22.62 -13.91 -6.41
C LEU A 276 21.61 -13.99 -5.25
N GLN A 277 21.94 -13.47 -4.06
CA GLN A 277 21.09 -13.59 -2.89
C GLN A 277 19.73 -12.90 -3.11
N GLY A 278 18.65 -13.57 -2.69
CA GLY A 278 17.28 -13.13 -2.92
C GLY A 278 16.71 -13.47 -4.30
N GLY A 279 17.52 -14.01 -5.21
CA GLY A 279 17.04 -14.44 -6.53
C GLY A 279 15.90 -15.48 -6.44
N MET A 280 14.95 -15.43 -7.37
CA MET A 280 13.78 -16.31 -7.36
C MET A 280 14.17 -17.73 -7.76
N SER A 281 14.11 -18.66 -6.80
CA SER A 281 14.48 -20.06 -7.02
C SER A 281 13.34 -20.85 -7.66
N PHE A 282 13.64 -21.58 -8.73
CA PHE A 282 12.77 -22.57 -9.38
C PHE A 282 13.15 -24.00 -8.99
N GLY A 283 13.78 -24.17 -7.82
CA GLY A 283 14.27 -25.45 -7.35
C GLY A 283 15.45 -25.99 -8.16
N ARG A 284 15.93 -27.19 -7.80
CA ARG A 284 17.16 -27.77 -8.34
C ARG A 284 17.19 -27.90 -9.86
N THR A 285 16.04 -28.16 -10.49
CA THR A 285 15.94 -28.38 -11.94
C THR A 285 15.63 -27.10 -12.71
N GLY A 286 14.91 -26.16 -12.11
CA GLY A 286 14.50 -24.92 -12.76
C GLY A 286 15.54 -23.82 -12.68
N GLY A 287 16.51 -23.93 -11.76
CA GLY A 287 17.57 -22.97 -11.57
C GLY A 287 17.14 -21.71 -10.82
N LEU A 288 17.93 -20.65 -10.97
CA LEU A 288 17.73 -19.37 -10.29
C LEU A 288 17.43 -18.28 -11.32
N LEU A 289 16.36 -17.51 -11.09
CA LEU A 289 16.11 -16.28 -11.82
C LEU A 289 16.80 -15.12 -11.10
N SER A 290 17.98 -14.75 -11.58
CA SER A 290 18.81 -13.67 -11.03
C SER A 290 18.49 -12.31 -11.66
N GLY A 291 18.99 -11.23 -11.06
CA GLY A 291 18.87 -9.88 -11.65
C GLY A 291 19.56 -9.80 -13.02
N GLU A 292 20.71 -10.44 -13.18
CA GLU A 292 21.42 -10.51 -14.47
C GLU A 292 20.56 -11.17 -15.56
N ALA A 293 19.84 -12.24 -15.23
CA ALA A 293 18.97 -12.93 -16.19
C ALA A 293 17.79 -12.06 -16.68
N LEU A 294 17.40 -11.05 -15.91
CA LEU A 294 16.29 -10.14 -16.20
C LEU A 294 16.74 -8.78 -16.77
N ARG A 295 18.00 -8.41 -16.60
CA ARG A 295 18.53 -7.09 -17.01
C ARG A 295 18.32 -6.85 -18.51
N GLY A 296 17.72 -5.70 -18.84
CA GLY A 296 17.48 -5.26 -20.22
C GLY A 296 16.44 -6.08 -20.98
N ARG A 297 15.67 -6.95 -20.30
CA ARG A 297 14.58 -7.71 -20.91
C ARG A 297 13.23 -7.11 -20.52
N PRO A 298 12.20 -7.21 -21.39
CA PRO A 298 10.84 -6.94 -21.00
C PRO A 298 10.44 -7.85 -19.84
N PHE A 299 10.00 -7.25 -18.74
CA PHE A 299 9.53 -7.96 -17.58
C PHE A 299 8.53 -7.08 -16.83
N LEU A 300 7.25 -7.43 -16.93
CA LEU A 300 6.14 -6.70 -16.31
C LEU A 300 6.14 -5.18 -16.63
N PRO A 301 6.12 -4.77 -17.92
CA PRO A 301 6.20 -3.36 -18.31
C PRO A 301 5.09 -2.53 -17.67
N GLY A 302 5.47 -1.49 -16.91
CA GLY A 302 4.51 -0.60 -16.25
C GLY A 302 3.74 -1.21 -15.08
N GLY A 303 4.04 -2.45 -14.70
CA GLY A 303 3.30 -3.17 -13.66
C GLY A 303 3.87 -3.03 -12.25
N VAL A 304 3.35 -3.85 -11.34
CA VAL A 304 3.81 -3.94 -9.94
C VAL A 304 4.03 -5.41 -9.60
N TRP A 305 5.21 -5.74 -9.08
CA TRP A 305 5.56 -7.09 -8.68
C TRP A 305 5.62 -7.23 -7.16
N PHE A 306 4.75 -8.05 -6.58
CA PHE A 306 4.87 -8.53 -5.21
C PHE A 306 5.53 -9.91 -5.19
N MET A 307 6.72 -10.03 -4.61
CA MET A 307 7.46 -11.29 -4.46
C MET A 307 7.56 -11.71 -2.99
N MET A 308 6.92 -12.83 -2.64
CA MET A 308 7.12 -13.49 -1.36
C MET A 308 8.27 -14.51 -1.48
N ALA A 309 9.43 -14.14 -0.95
CA ALA A 309 10.62 -14.96 -0.87
C ALA A 309 11.60 -14.36 0.14
N CYS A 310 12.36 -15.20 0.86
CA CYS A 310 13.45 -14.73 1.73
C CYS A 310 14.45 -13.89 0.93
N PHE A 311 14.89 -12.76 1.49
CA PHE A 311 15.83 -11.83 0.89
C PHE A 311 15.41 -11.22 -0.46
N GLY A 312 14.16 -11.41 -0.90
CA GLY A 312 13.71 -10.99 -2.24
C GLY A 312 13.81 -9.50 -2.51
N ALA A 313 13.71 -8.65 -1.47
CA ALA A 313 13.96 -7.22 -1.55
C ALA A 313 15.35 -6.82 -1.04
N GLY A 314 15.98 -7.62 -0.17
CA GLY A 314 17.31 -7.32 0.33
C GLY A 314 17.77 -8.19 1.51
N THR A 315 19.00 -7.93 1.94
CA THR A 315 19.66 -8.62 3.04
C THR A 315 20.07 -7.62 4.12
N PRO A 316 19.63 -7.81 5.39
CA PRO A 316 19.97 -6.90 6.47
C PRO A 316 21.39 -7.13 7.00
N HIS A 317 21.86 -6.22 7.85
CA HIS A 317 23.13 -6.35 8.55
C HIS A 317 23.05 -7.46 9.61
N VAL A 318 21.91 -7.53 10.31
CA VAL A 318 21.62 -8.53 11.34
C VAL A 318 20.23 -9.10 11.06
N SER A 319 20.09 -10.41 11.16
CA SER A 319 18.77 -11.05 11.07
C SER A 319 18.05 -10.92 12.41
N LYS A 320 16.81 -10.43 12.39
CA LYS A 320 15.98 -10.35 13.62
C LYS A 320 15.67 -11.74 14.18
N TYR A 321 15.72 -12.76 13.32
CA TYR A 321 15.40 -14.15 13.65
C TYR A 321 16.58 -14.92 14.23
N GLU A 322 17.82 -14.44 14.08
CA GLU A 322 18.99 -15.18 14.58
C GLU A 322 18.94 -15.42 16.10
N PRO A 323 18.68 -14.41 16.96
CA PRO A 323 18.58 -14.64 18.40
C PRO A 323 17.43 -15.59 18.76
N TRP A 324 16.30 -15.48 18.06
CA TRP A 324 15.14 -16.34 18.29
C TRP A 324 15.42 -17.81 17.92
N LEU A 325 16.02 -18.06 16.76
CA LEU A 325 16.40 -19.40 16.33
C LEU A 325 17.46 -20.01 17.26
N ARG A 326 18.41 -19.21 17.75
CA ARG A 326 19.39 -19.61 18.75
C ARG A 326 18.72 -20.08 20.04
N ASN A 327 17.80 -19.26 20.58
CA ASN A 327 17.03 -19.62 21.76
C ASN A 327 16.22 -20.93 21.57
N LEU A 328 15.62 -21.13 20.39
CA LEU A 328 14.91 -22.39 20.09
C LEU A 328 15.84 -23.60 20.02
N LYS A 329 17.05 -23.44 19.48
CA LYS A 329 18.05 -24.51 19.44
C LYS A 329 18.53 -24.86 20.84
N ASP A 330 18.84 -23.85 21.65
CA ASP A 330 19.30 -24.03 23.04
C ASP A 330 18.21 -24.69 23.91
N ALA A 331 16.94 -24.42 23.61
CA ALA A 331 15.79 -25.08 24.22
C ALA A 331 15.46 -26.48 23.65
N GLY A 332 16.23 -27.00 22.69
CA GLY A 332 15.98 -28.29 22.04
C GLY A 332 14.71 -28.34 21.18
N ARG A 333 14.16 -27.17 20.81
CA ARG A 333 12.92 -27.03 20.02
C ARG A 333 13.19 -26.79 18.53
N PHE A 334 14.45 -26.65 18.13
CA PHE A 334 14.88 -26.53 16.74
C PHE A 334 16.02 -27.53 16.45
N SER A 335 15.76 -28.45 15.52
CA SER A 335 16.73 -29.46 15.08
C SER A 335 17.49 -29.08 13.80
N GLY A 336 17.19 -27.92 13.23
CA GLY A 336 17.86 -27.42 12.02
C GLY A 336 19.25 -26.82 12.31
N SER A 337 20.01 -26.58 11.25
CA SER A 337 21.27 -25.85 11.36
C SER A 337 21.00 -24.35 11.51
N LEU A 338 21.70 -23.71 12.45
CA LEU A 338 21.73 -22.24 12.56
C LEU A 338 22.72 -21.63 11.58
N GLU A 339 23.67 -22.40 11.04
CA GLU A 339 24.79 -21.90 10.26
C GLU A 339 24.35 -21.15 9.01
N SER A 340 23.19 -21.52 8.44
CA SER A 340 22.66 -20.87 7.24
C SER A 340 22.23 -19.43 7.46
N VAL A 341 21.87 -19.02 8.69
CA VAL A 341 21.42 -17.65 8.97
C VAL A 341 22.60 -16.68 8.98
N PRO A 342 23.64 -16.86 9.82
CA PRO A 342 24.84 -16.03 9.75
C PRO A 342 25.55 -16.12 8.40
N ALA A 343 25.58 -17.29 7.74
CA ALA A 343 26.19 -17.44 6.43
C ALA A 343 25.45 -16.63 5.33
N SER A 344 24.17 -16.30 5.54
CA SER A 344 23.38 -15.46 4.63
C SER A 344 23.52 -13.97 4.92
N LEU A 345 24.16 -13.57 6.02
CA LEU A 345 24.42 -12.14 6.29
C LEU A 345 25.66 -11.65 5.52
N PRO A 346 25.76 -10.34 5.22
CA PRO A 346 26.90 -9.80 4.48
C PRO A 346 28.18 -9.90 5.33
N ALA A 347 29.22 -10.59 4.81
CA ALA A 347 30.48 -10.77 5.53
C ALA A 347 31.25 -9.46 5.76
N ASP A 348 31.02 -8.46 4.91
CA ASP A 348 31.57 -7.10 5.04
C ASP A 348 30.73 -6.19 5.97
N GLY A 349 29.66 -6.72 6.56
CA GLY A 349 28.74 -5.99 7.43
C GLY A 349 27.90 -4.94 6.69
N ARG A 350 27.84 -4.96 5.35
CA ARG A 350 27.12 -3.96 4.56
C ARG A 350 25.80 -4.54 4.01
N PRO A 351 24.65 -4.22 4.62
CA PRO A 351 23.34 -4.64 4.12
C PRO A 351 23.10 -4.12 2.71
N PHE A 352 22.21 -4.78 1.96
CA PHE A 352 21.97 -4.43 0.56
C PHE A 352 20.58 -4.78 0.04
N THR A 353 20.13 -4.01 -0.94
CA THR A 353 18.94 -4.33 -1.75
C THR A 353 19.30 -5.41 -2.79
N ALA A 354 18.39 -6.37 -2.99
CA ALA A 354 18.62 -7.54 -3.85
C ALA A 354 18.76 -7.16 -5.34
N ALA A 355 19.54 -7.94 -6.10
CA ALA A 355 19.82 -7.66 -7.51
C ALA A 355 18.60 -7.79 -8.44
N VAL A 356 17.65 -8.68 -8.12
CA VAL A 356 16.41 -8.87 -8.91
C VAL A 356 15.59 -7.59 -9.01
N PRO A 357 15.14 -6.97 -7.89
CA PRO A 357 14.37 -5.73 -7.96
C PRO A 357 15.15 -4.59 -8.62
N LYS A 358 16.46 -4.46 -8.36
CA LYS A 358 17.32 -3.48 -9.04
C LYS A 358 17.26 -3.62 -10.56
N ALA A 359 17.45 -4.83 -11.06
CA ALA A 359 17.49 -5.08 -12.50
C ALA A 359 16.15 -4.78 -13.19
N VAL A 360 15.03 -5.20 -12.60
CA VAL A 360 13.71 -4.97 -13.22
C VAL A 360 13.25 -3.52 -13.06
N LEU A 361 13.54 -2.85 -11.93
CA LEU A 361 13.20 -1.45 -11.74
C LEU A 361 14.04 -0.52 -12.62
N ALA A 362 15.30 -0.84 -12.92
CA ALA A 362 16.11 -0.08 -13.86
C ALA A 362 15.74 -0.30 -15.34
N SER A 363 15.12 -1.45 -15.67
CA SER A 363 14.75 -1.80 -17.05
C SER A 363 13.67 -0.87 -17.61
N ALA A 364 13.83 -0.38 -18.84
CA ALA A 364 12.89 0.51 -19.51
C ALA A 364 11.49 -0.11 -19.73
N ASP A 365 11.45 -1.43 -19.89
CA ASP A 365 10.24 -2.28 -20.02
C ASP A 365 10.01 -3.12 -18.75
N GLY A 366 10.41 -2.56 -17.61
CA GLY A 366 10.25 -3.15 -16.29
C GLY A 366 9.01 -2.65 -15.53
N PRO A 367 8.75 -3.18 -14.32
CA PRO A 367 7.71 -2.67 -13.43
C PRO A 367 8.04 -1.26 -12.91
N LEU A 368 7.00 -0.58 -12.42
CA LEU A 368 7.11 0.71 -11.72
C LEU A 368 7.40 0.54 -10.23
N ALA A 369 7.02 -0.60 -9.66
CA ALA A 369 7.27 -0.91 -8.26
C ALA A 369 7.49 -2.40 -8.03
N PHE A 370 8.24 -2.70 -6.98
CA PHE A 370 8.48 -4.05 -6.47
C PHE A 370 8.23 -4.07 -4.96
N ILE A 371 7.47 -5.04 -4.48
CA ILE A 371 7.25 -5.29 -3.07
C ILE A 371 7.86 -6.64 -2.74
N GLY A 372 8.70 -6.70 -1.72
CA GLY A 372 9.32 -7.96 -1.32
C GLY A 372 9.86 -7.91 0.10
N HIS A 373 10.50 -9.00 0.52
CA HIS A 373 10.92 -9.20 1.90
C HIS A 373 12.42 -8.96 2.07
N VAL A 374 12.80 -8.23 3.12
CA VAL A 374 14.18 -8.09 3.60
C VAL A 374 14.34 -9.02 4.80
N ASP A 375 15.38 -9.87 4.77
CA ASP A 375 15.63 -10.98 5.73
C ASP A 375 14.84 -12.26 5.38
N LEU A 376 14.64 -13.16 6.34
CA LEU A 376 13.86 -14.39 6.20
C LEU A 376 12.36 -14.09 6.16
N ALA A 377 11.69 -14.59 5.12
CA ALA A 377 10.24 -14.57 4.98
C ALA A 377 9.64 -15.86 5.57
N TRP A 378 8.65 -15.71 6.44
CA TRP A 378 7.98 -16.81 7.12
C TRP A 378 6.52 -16.92 6.69
N THR A 379 5.84 -17.97 7.18
CA THR A 379 4.42 -18.16 6.87
C THR A 379 3.50 -17.29 7.73
N TYR A 380 4.04 -16.56 8.72
CA TYR A 380 3.24 -15.84 9.70
C TYR A 380 2.44 -14.68 9.10
N SER A 381 2.98 -14.03 8.09
CA SER A 381 2.33 -12.96 7.34
C SER A 381 1.00 -13.40 6.71
N PHE A 382 0.81 -14.69 6.41
CA PHE A 382 -0.45 -15.24 5.88
C PHE A 382 -1.04 -16.39 6.72
N ARG A 383 -0.47 -16.73 7.87
CA ARG A 383 -0.99 -17.75 8.79
C ARG A 383 -0.89 -17.27 10.22
N GLU A 384 -2.03 -17.02 10.85
CA GLU A 384 -2.11 -16.75 12.28
C GLU A 384 -1.98 -18.07 13.05
N LEU A 385 -1.06 -18.09 14.02
CA LEU A 385 -0.72 -19.27 14.80
C LEU A 385 -0.91 -19.05 16.32
N ASP A 386 -1.35 -17.87 16.72
CA ASP A 386 -1.44 -17.44 18.12
C ASP A 386 -2.79 -17.82 18.80
N GLY A 387 -3.62 -18.62 18.10
CA GLY A 387 -4.87 -19.19 18.60
C GLY A 387 -4.85 -20.71 18.67
N GLN A 388 -5.98 -21.31 19.07
CA GLN A 388 -6.12 -22.77 19.24
C GLN A 388 -5.89 -23.58 17.95
N ARG A 389 -6.10 -22.97 16.78
CA ARG A 389 -5.87 -23.57 15.46
C ARG A 389 -5.29 -22.54 14.51
N PRO A 390 -4.39 -22.95 13.60
CA PRO A 390 -3.92 -22.07 12.54
C PRO A 390 -5.06 -21.51 11.69
N VAL A 391 -5.02 -20.21 11.40
CA VAL A 391 -5.97 -19.54 10.51
C VAL A 391 -5.20 -18.94 9.34
N ASP A 392 -5.60 -19.32 8.13
CA ASP A 392 -5.02 -18.78 6.90
C ASP A 392 -5.62 -17.38 6.62
N ARG A 393 -4.76 -16.42 6.27
CA ARG A 393 -5.06 -14.99 6.10
C ARG A 393 -4.58 -14.46 4.74
N PRO A 394 -5.10 -14.98 3.60
CA PRO A 394 -4.73 -14.50 2.28
C PRO A 394 -5.25 -13.08 1.98
N ASP A 395 -6.29 -12.64 2.70
CA ASP A 395 -6.91 -11.31 2.62
C ASP A 395 -5.89 -10.18 2.78
N ARG A 396 -4.93 -10.32 3.71
CA ARG A 396 -3.87 -9.33 3.95
C ARG A 396 -3.07 -8.94 2.70
N PHE A 397 -2.91 -9.88 1.77
CA PHE A 397 -2.22 -9.65 0.50
C PHE A 397 -3.19 -9.18 -0.58
N LEU A 398 -4.41 -9.72 -0.60
CA LEU A 398 -5.45 -9.32 -1.54
C LEU A 398 -5.90 -7.87 -1.37
N ASP A 399 -5.86 -7.33 -0.15
CA ASP A 399 -6.18 -5.92 0.11
C ASP A 399 -5.20 -4.99 -0.61
N VAL A 400 -3.90 -5.33 -0.59
CA VAL A 400 -2.87 -4.64 -1.36
C VAL A 400 -3.20 -4.70 -2.85
N PHE A 401 -3.53 -5.90 -3.36
CA PHE A 401 -3.81 -6.10 -4.78
C PHE A 401 -5.07 -5.36 -5.24
N SER A 402 -6.11 -5.34 -4.41
CA SER A 402 -7.35 -4.64 -4.67
C SER A 402 -7.13 -3.13 -4.76
N GLY A 403 -6.32 -2.56 -3.85
CA GLY A 403 -5.94 -1.14 -3.94
C GLY A 403 -5.21 -0.81 -5.24
N LEU A 404 -4.21 -1.61 -5.61
CA LEU A 404 -3.48 -1.43 -6.87
C LEU A 404 -4.42 -1.46 -8.09
N LEU A 405 -5.35 -2.42 -8.14
CA LEU A 405 -6.31 -2.58 -9.24
C LEU A 405 -7.40 -1.49 -9.26
N ARG A 406 -7.63 -0.80 -8.14
CA ARG A 406 -8.46 0.43 -8.04
C ARG A 406 -7.72 1.69 -8.45
N HIS A 407 -6.54 1.54 -9.05
CA HIS A 407 -5.67 2.64 -9.44
C HIS A 407 -5.11 3.42 -8.23
N ASP A 408 -5.08 2.85 -7.00
CA ASP A 408 -4.45 3.52 -5.86
C ASP A 408 -2.94 3.68 -6.07
N ARG A 409 -2.33 4.68 -5.41
CA ARG A 409 -0.86 4.81 -5.38
C ARG A 409 -0.28 3.58 -4.68
N VAL A 410 0.84 3.07 -5.18
CA VAL A 410 1.44 1.82 -4.68
C VAL A 410 1.73 1.89 -3.18
N GLY A 411 2.17 3.04 -2.67
CA GLY A 411 2.39 3.24 -1.23
C GLY A 411 1.11 3.16 -0.40
N VAL A 412 -0.03 3.61 -0.94
CA VAL A 412 -1.36 3.51 -0.29
C VAL A 412 -1.80 2.06 -0.24
N ALA A 413 -1.74 1.37 -1.38
CA ALA A 413 -2.09 -0.05 -1.45
C ALA A 413 -1.20 -0.90 -0.53
N PHE A 414 0.12 -0.65 -0.53
CA PHE A 414 1.07 -1.35 0.32
C PHE A 414 0.82 -1.11 1.82
N ARG A 415 0.23 0.04 2.19
CA ARG A 415 -0.10 0.36 3.58
C ARG A 415 -1.04 -0.66 4.22
N GLU A 416 -1.94 -1.26 3.45
CA GLU A 416 -2.90 -2.24 3.99
C GLU A 416 -2.17 -3.40 4.66
N LEU A 417 -1.02 -3.84 4.11
CA LEU A 417 -0.19 -4.85 4.76
C LEU A 417 0.43 -4.33 6.08
N LEU A 418 0.92 -3.08 6.08
CA LEU A 418 1.53 -2.47 7.28
C LEU A 418 0.52 -2.16 8.39
N ARG A 419 -0.79 -2.07 8.08
CA ARG A 419 -1.83 -1.99 9.12
C ARG A 419 -1.85 -3.24 10.00
N HIS A 420 -1.62 -4.42 9.43
CA HIS A 420 -1.50 -5.66 10.19
C HIS A 420 -0.25 -5.67 11.08
N TYR A 421 0.84 -5.03 10.64
CA TYR A 421 2.03 -4.83 11.48
C TYR A 421 1.70 -3.97 12.72
N GLY A 422 0.97 -2.88 12.53
CA GLY A 422 0.48 -2.03 13.63
C GLY A 422 -0.41 -2.79 14.63
N ARG A 423 -1.34 -3.62 14.12
CA ARG A 423 -2.18 -4.48 14.95
C ARG A 423 -1.35 -5.49 15.76
N ALA A 424 -0.40 -6.18 15.12
CA ALA A 424 0.48 -7.13 15.79
C ALA A 424 1.34 -6.47 16.90
N ASN A 425 1.82 -5.24 16.70
CA ASN A 425 2.50 -4.47 17.76
C ASN A 425 1.56 -4.17 18.93
N THR A 426 0.32 -3.76 18.64
CA THR A 426 -0.68 -3.43 19.66
C THR A 426 -1.03 -4.66 20.50
N GLU A 427 -1.30 -5.79 19.84
CA GLU A 427 -1.63 -7.05 20.52
C GLU A 427 -0.46 -7.59 21.35
N LEU A 428 0.77 -7.50 20.82
CA LEU A 428 1.96 -7.92 21.55
C LEU A 428 2.18 -7.07 22.81
N THR A 429 1.98 -5.75 22.70
CA THR A 429 2.13 -4.82 23.83
C THR A 429 1.04 -5.06 24.88
N ALA A 430 -0.21 -5.19 24.46
CA ALA A 430 -1.33 -5.50 25.35
C ALA A 430 -1.14 -6.83 26.09
N LEU A 431 -0.58 -7.85 25.42
CA LEU A 431 -0.26 -9.12 26.08
C LEU A 431 0.81 -8.93 27.16
N VAL A 432 1.87 -8.16 26.89
CA VAL A 432 2.93 -7.87 27.88
C VAL A 432 2.36 -7.09 29.07
N GLU A 433 1.55 -6.06 28.83
CA GLU A 433 0.95 -5.21 29.87
C GLU A 433 -0.07 -5.95 30.74
N SER A 434 -0.79 -6.92 30.17
CA SER A 434 -1.76 -7.73 30.91
C SER A 434 -1.12 -8.55 32.03
N GLY A 435 0.20 -8.76 32.01
CA GLY A 435 0.91 -9.62 32.94
C GLY A 435 0.62 -11.12 32.77
N VAL A 436 -0.21 -11.50 31.78
CA VAL A 436 -0.49 -12.90 31.46
C VAL A 436 0.78 -13.54 30.91
N ASP A 437 1.25 -14.60 31.58
CA ASP A 437 2.41 -15.36 31.14
C ASP A 437 2.02 -16.38 30.06
N ASP A 438 1.99 -15.90 28.81
CA ASP A 438 1.77 -16.72 27.62
C ASP A 438 2.97 -16.58 26.65
N PRO A 439 4.06 -17.31 26.90
CA PRO A 439 5.27 -17.21 26.08
C PRO A 439 5.09 -17.74 24.66
N GLU A 440 4.17 -18.68 24.44
CA GLU A 440 3.88 -19.23 23.11
C GLU A 440 3.18 -18.19 22.24
N ARG A 441 2.08 -17.61 22.75
CA ARG A 441 1.37 -16.54 22.05
C ARG A 441 2.27 -15.33 21.81
N ARG A 442 3.07 -14.95 22.80
CA ARG A 442 4.07 -13.87 22.66
C ARG A 442 5.06 -14.17 21.54
N GLY A 443 5.53 -15.41 21.43
CA GLY A 443 6.41 -15.86 20.34
C GLY A 443 5.74 -15.77 18.97
N HIS A 444 4.49 -16.20 18.85
CA HIS A 444 3.74 -16.11 17.59
C HIS A 444 3.46 -14.67 17.16
N LEU A 445 3.05 -13.79 18.08
CA LEU A 445 2.86 -12.37 17.79
C LEU A 445 4.18 -11.68 17.42
N TRP A 446 5.28 -12.00 18.09
CA TRP A 446 6.60 -11.49 17.74
C TRP A 446 7.03 -11.92 16.33
N MET A 447 6.79 -13.19 15.96
CA MET A 447 7.07 -13.69 14.61
C MET A 447 6.21 -12.99 13.55
N LEU A 448 4.89 -12.90 13.77
CA LEU A 448 3.97 -12.18 12.89
C LEU A 448 4.40 -10.73 12.67
N ARG A 449 4.71 -10.03 13.76
CA ARG A 449 5.17 -8.65 13.72
C ARG A 449 6.44 -8.49 12.88
N ASN A 450 7.45 -9.33 13.09
CA ASN A 450 8.71 -9.22 12.34
C ASN A 450 8.58 -9.64 10.88
N ASP A 451 7.75 -10.65 10.60
CA ASP A 451 7.51 -11.11 9.23
C ASP A 451 6.82 -10.03 8.40
N LEU A 452 5.80 -9.37 8.96
CA LEU A 452 5.13 -8.23 8.31
C LEU A 452 6.07 -7.02 8.15
N ALA A 453 6.89 -6.71 9.16
CA ALA A 453 7.85 -5.60 9.11
C ALA A 453 9.00 -5.82 8.10
N GLY A 454 9.21 -7.05 7.65
CA GLY A 454 10.22 -7.38 6.65
C GLY A 454 9.82 -7.02 5.23
N TYR A 455 8.53 -6.80 4.95
CA TYR A 455 8.09 -6.34 3.64
C TYR A 455 8.43 -4.86 3.43
N VAL A 456 8.99 -4.54 2.26
CA VAL A 456 9.32 -3.18 1.84
C VAL A 456 8.84 -2.92 0.41
N LEU A 457 8.55 -1.66 0.13
CA LEU A 457 8.28 -1.15 -1.21
C LEU A 457 9.58 -0.56 -1.81
N LEU A 458 9.92 -1.04 -3.00
CA LEU A 458 10.99 -0.51 -3.86
C LEU A 458 10.34 0.15 -5.09
N GLY A 459 10.71 1.40 -5.36
CA GLY A 459 10.03 2.30 -6.29
C GLY A 459 9.50 3.56 -5.61
N ASP A 460 9.00 4.51 -6.40
CA ASP A 460 8.30 5.70 -5.91
C ASP A 460 6.94 5.29 -5.29
N PRO A 461 6.69 5.59 -4.00
CA PRO A 461 5.42 5.25 -3.36
C PRO A 461 4.21 5.96 -3.98
N ALA A 462 4.42 7.02 -4.76
CA ALA A 462 3.36 7.73 -5.45
C ALA A 462 3.01 7.17 -6.84
N ALA A 463 3.79 6.20 -7.35
CA ALA A 463 3.49 5.54 -8.62
C ALA A 463 2.11 4.85 -8.59
N ARG A 464 1.50 4.62 -9.75
CA ARG A 464 0.24 3.89 -9.92
C ARG A 464 0.38 2.87 -11.04
N LEU A 465 -0.47 1.85 -11.06
CA LEU A 465 -0.67 1.08 -12.29
C LEU A 465 -1.23 2.03 -13.37
N PRO A 466 -0.66 2.08 -14.58
CA PRO A 466 -1.11 2.95 -15.67
C PRO A 466 -2.37 2.39 -16.35
N ILE A 467 -3.45 2.37 -15.58
CA ILE A 467 -4.81 1.98 -15.96
C ILE A 467 -5.74 3.19 -15.84
N GLN A 468 -6.89 3.16 -16.51
CA GLN A 468 -7.83 4.29 -16.45
C GLN A 468 -8.33 4.47 -15.01
N PRO A 469 -8.39 5.72 -14.49
CA PRO A 469 -8.97 5.96 -13.18
C PRO A 469 -10.44 5.53 -13.17
N GLN A 470 -10.83 4.71 -12.20
CA GLN A 470 -12.24 4.48 -11.93
C GLN A 470 -12.85 5.80 -11.45
N LEU A 471 -13.85 6.31 -12.18
CA LEU A 471 -14.69 7.40 -11.70
C LEU A 471 -15.34 6.94 -10.40
N ALA A 472 -14.91 7.50 -9.26
CA ALA A 472 -15.59 7.30 -8.01
C ALA A 472 -17.07 7.68 -8.20
N ALA A 473 -17.98 6.82 -7.74
CA ALA A 473 -19.36 7.25 -7.57
C ALA A 473 -19.34 8.53 -6.72
N ARG A 474 -19.96 9.62 -7.21
CA ARG A 474 -20.01 10.89 -6.47
C ARG A 474 -20.41 10.57 -5.03
N PRO A 475 -19.66 11.04 -4.01
CA PRO A 475 -20.05 10.83 -2.63
C PRO A 475 -21.49 11.33 -2.49
N VAL A 476 -22.36 10.43 -2.05
CA VAL A 476 -23.71 10.81 -1.63
C VAL A 476 -23.49 11.85 -0.54
N ALA A 477 -24.04 13.05 -0.73
CA ALA A 477 -23.94 14.10 0.28
C ALA A 477 -24.31 13.48 1.64
N PRO A 478 -23.51 13.71 2.70
CA PRO A 478 -23.82 13.14 4.00
C PRO A 478 -25.27 13.50 4.36
N LEU A 479 -26.03 12.49 4.79
CA LEU A 479 -27.37 12.68 5.32
C LEU A 479 -27.29 13.78 6.37
N ASP A 480 -28.08 14.85 6.19
CA ASP A 480 -28.22 15.89 7.18
C ASP A 480 -28.65 15.21 8.50
N PRO A 481 -27.86 15.31 9.58
CA PRO A 481 -28.16 14.63 10.83
C PRO A 481 -29.51 15.05 11.42
N TYR A 482 -30.00 16.25 11.10
CA TYR A 482 -31.34 16.69 11.49
C TYR A 482 -32.42 15.94 10.71
N VAL A 483 -32.22 15.75 9.41
CA VAL A 483 -33.15 14.98 8.55
C VAL A 483 -33.17 13.50 8.95
N ALA A 484 -32.01 12.91 9.26
CA ALA A 484 -31.91 11.52 9.69
C ALA A 484 -32.61 11.25 11.05
N LEU A 485 -32.71 12.26 11.90
CA LEU A 485 -33.38 12.20 13.19
C LEU A 485 -34.84 12.70 13.15
N GLY A 486 -35.36 13.13 11.99
CA GLY A 486 -36.70 13.72 11.87
C GLY A 486 -36.84 15.07 12.59
N LEU A 487 -35.73 15.75 12.85
CA LEU A 487 -35.67 17.05 13.52
C LEU A 487 -35.51 18.17 12.49
N SER A 488 -36.07 19.34 12.77
CA SER A 488 -35.75 20.55 12.01
C SER A 488 -34.51 21.22 12.61
N PRO A 489 -33.56 21.73 11.78
CA PRO A 489 -32.43 22.47 12.30
C PRO A 489 -32.89 23.74 13.03
N PRO A 490 -32.17 24.16 14.09
CA PRO A 490 -32.54 25.34 14.87
C PRO A 490 -32.50 26.62 14.01
N SER A 491 -33.53 27.45 14.12
CA SER A 491 -33.64 28.71 13.38
C SER A 491 -32.47 29.64 13.74
N GLY A 492 -31.61 29.96 12.76
CA GLY A 492 -30.50 30.90 12.92
C GLY A 492 -29.18 30.47 12.28
N MET A 493 -29.05 29.21 11.86
CA MET A 493 -27.83 28.71 11.19
C MET A 493 -28.01 28.72 9.67
N HIS A 494 -27.77 29.87 9.05
CA HIS A 494 -27.56 29.91 7.60
C HIS A 494 -26.12 29.45 7.28
N PRO A 495 -25.91 28.54 6.31
CA PRO A 495 -24.57 28.30 5.79
C PRO A 495 -24.01 29.59 5.17
N PRO A 496 -22.68 29.81 5.19
CA PRO A 496 -22.09 30.99 4.57
C PRO A 496 -22.46 31.03 3.07
N PRO A 497 -22.60 32.23 2.46
CA PRO A 497 -22.96 32.35 1.06
C PRO A 497 -21.88 31.71 0.19
N SER A 498 -22.22 30.59 -0.43
CA SER A 498 -21.40 29.97 -1.46
C SER A 498 -21.32 30.89 -2.69
N SER A 499 -20.09 31.13 -3.15
CA SER A 499 -19.75 31.87 -4.36
C SER A 499 -20.65 31.49 -5.54
N ALA A 500 -21.19 32.52 -6.20
CA ALA A 500 -22.11 32.43 -7.32
C ALA A 500 -21.66 31.44 -8.41
N ALA A 501 -22.46 30.40 -8.64
CA ALA A 501 -22.44 29.61 -9.85
C ALA A 501 -23.32 30.28 -10.92
N ALA A 502 -22.83 30.31 -12.15
CA ALA A 502 -23.54 30.82 -13.33
C ALA A 502 -24.87 30.07 -13.58
N PRO A 503 -25.89 30.71 -14.17
CA PRO A 503 -27.20 30.10 -14.34
C PRO A 503 -27.17 28.96 -15.37
N ALA A 504 -27.72 27.81 -14.97
CA ALA A 504 -28.01 26.68 -15.85
C ALA A 504 -29.23 26.98 -16.75
N PRO A 505 -29.29 26.41 -17.97
CA PRO A 505 -30.38 26.67 -18.90
C PRO A 505 -31.71 26.05 -18.42
N GLU A 506 -32.80 26.78 -18.63
CA GLU A 506 -34.17 26.41 -18.29
C GLU A 506 -34.58 25.06 -18.93
N ALA A 507 -35.01 24.12 -18.08
CA ALA A 507 -35.68 22.91 -18.52
C ALA A 507 -37.18 23.19 -18.74
N ILE A 508 -37.64 22.92 -19.96
CA ILE A 508 -39.03 23.03 -20.39
C ILE A 508 -39.88 22.03 -19.59
N ALA A 509 -40.95 22.51 -18.95
CA ALA A 509 -41.88 21.70 -18.18
C ALA A 509 -42.71 20.79 -19.10
N ALA A 510 -42.64 19.47 -18.88
CA ALA A 510 -43.58 18.49 -19.43
C ALA A 510 -44.80 18.35 -18.48
N PRO A 511 -46.01 18.07 -19.00
CA PRO A 511 -47.25 18.00 -18.21
C PRO A 511 -47.21 16.87 -17.16
N PRO A 512 -48.05 16.94 -16.09
CA PRO A 512 -48.01 16.02 -14.97
C PRO A 512 -48.66 14.68 -15.38
N VAL A 513 -47.87 13.77 -15.93
CA VAL A 513 -48.27 12.39 -16.12
C VAL A 513 -48.05 11.64 -14.81
N ASP A 514 -49.01 10.81 -14.39
CA ASP A 514 -48.87 9.94 -13.21
C ASP A 514 -47.63 9.04 -13.35
N PRO A 515 -46.62 9.19 -12.46
CA PRO A 515 -45.36 8.43 -12.51
C PRO A 515 -45.52 6.92 -12.57
N GLU A 516 -46.46 6.38 -11.78
CA GLU A 516 -46.64 4.93 -11.66
C GLU A 516 -47.32 4.36 -12.90
N ALA A 517 -48.30 5.09 -13.45
CA ALA A 517 -48.96 4.73 -14.70
C ALA A 517 -47.98 4.76 -15.88
N LEU A 518 -47.07 5.75 -15.93
CA LEU A 518 -46.06 5.86 -16.98
C LEU A 518 -45.04 4.71 -16.93
N GLU A 519 -44.54 4.38 -15.74
CA GLU A 519 -43.58 3.28 -15.59
C GLU A 519 -44.22 1.92 -15.91
N ARG A 520 -45.47 1.71 -15.51
CA ARG A 520 -46.23 0.51 -15.88
C ARG A 520 -46.39 0.41 -17.40
N ALA A 521 -46.70 1.52 -18.07
CA ALA A 521 -46.82 1.54 -19.53
C ALA A 521 -45.49 1.23 -20.23
N ILE A 522 -44.38 1.77 -19.73
CA ILE A 522 -43.03 1.48 -20.25
C ILE A 522 -42.68 -0.01 -20.04
N GLY A 523 -42.97 -0.56 -18.86
CA GLY A 523 -42.75 -1.99 -18.58
C GLY A 523 -43.53 -2.91 -19.52
N LEU A 524 -44.80 -2.60 -19.78
CA LEU A 524 -45.64 -3.35 -20.74
C LEU A 524 -45.13 -3.22 -22.18
N LEU A 525 -44.61 -2.04 -22.55
CA LEU A 525 -44.05 -1.81 -23.89
C LEU A 525 -42.75 -2.61 -24.09
N LEU A 526 -41.87 -2.64 -23.09
CA LEU A 526 -40.62 -3.39 -23.12
C LEU A 526 -40.83 -4.92 -23.09
N ALA A 527 -41.89 -5.38 -22.42
CA ALA A 527 -42.27 -6.80 -22.43
C ALA A 527 -42.78 -7.26 -23.81
N GLY A 528 -43.27 -6.35 -24.67
CA GLY A 528 -43.67 -6.65 -26.04
C GLY A 528 -44.96 -7.47 -26.19
N GLU A 529 -45.68 -7.72 -25.10
CA GLU A 529 -46.87 -8.59 -25.07
C GLU A 529 -48.15 -7.91 -25.58
N MET A 530 -48.13 -6.58 -25.74
CA MET A 530 -49.29 -5.77 -26.10
C MET A 530 -48.91 -4.58 -27.00
N GLY A 531 -49.81 -4.19 -27.92
CA GLY A 531 -49.58 -3.03 -28.79
C GLY A 531 -49.73 -1.68 -28.07
N THR A 532 -48.92 -0.69 -28.44
CA THR A 532 -48.78 0.63 -27.77
C THR A 532 -50.12 1.34 -27.54
N ASN A 533 -51.05 1.30 -28.50
CA ASN A 533 -52.37 1.93 -28.38
C ASN A 533 -53.26 1.29 -27.31
N LYS A 534 -53.05 0.00 -27.02
CA LYS A 534 -53.78 -0.72 -25.97
C LYS A 534 -53.17 -0.40 -24.60
N ILE A 535 -51.84 -0.32 -24.51
CA ILE A 535 -51.10 0.06 -23.30
C ILE A 535 -51.50 1.46 -22.83
N LEU A 536 -51.52 2.44 -23.73
CA LEU A 536 -51.91 3.83 -23.41
C LEU A 536 -53.33 3.92 -22.85
N ARG A 537 -54.28 3.13 -23.38
CA ARG A 537 -55.66 3.09 -22.86
C ARG A 537 -55.76 2.42 -21.50
N GLU A 538 -55.07 1.30 -21.31
CA GLU A 538 -55.12 0.56 -20.04
C GLU A 538 -54.44 1.33 -18.90
N CYS A 539 -53.35 2.05 -19.20
CA CYS A 539 -52.65 2.89 -18.22
C CYS A 539 -53.25 4.29 -18.12
N GLN A 540 -54.32 4.59 -18.86
CA GLN A 540 -55.02 5.89 -18.87
C GLN A 540 -54.07 7.08 -19.13
N LEU A 541 -53.11 6.90 -20.04
CA LEU A 541 -52.12 7.91 -20.40
C LEU A 541 -52.54 8.66 -21.66
N ASP A 542 -52.61 9.99 -21.57
CA ASP A 542 -52.83 10.88 -22.72
C ASP A 542 -51.48 11.22 -23.38
N LEU A 543 -50.79 10.20 -23.89
CA LEU A 543 -49.50 10.32 -24.57
C LEU A 543 -49.59 9.79 -26.00
N GLY A 544 -48.77 10.36 -26.90
CA GLY A 544 -48.61 9.83 -28.24
C GLY A 544 -47.82 8.50 -28.25
N ARG A 545 -48.09 7.62 -29.22
CA ARG A 545 -47.33 6.36 -29.40
C ARG A 545 -45.81 6.59 -29.41
N ARG A 546 -45.38 7.56 -30.21
CA ARG A 546 -43.95 7.88 -30.40
C ARG A 546 -43.32 8.45 -29.14
N GLU A 547 -44.10 9.20 -28.36
CA GLU A 547 -43.64 9.77 -27.10
C GLU A 547 -43.43 8.69 -26.04
N LEU A 548 -44.32 7.70 -25.95
CA LEU A 548 -44.13 6.54 -25.05
C LEU A 548 -42.92 5.68 -25.47
N GLU A 549 -42.70 5.49 -26.78
CA GLU A 549 -41.52 4.77 -27.30
C GLU A 549 -40.21 5.51 -26.96
N GLU A 550 -40.16 6.83 -27.15
CA GLU A 550 -38.99 7.65 -26.80
C GLU A 550 -38.73 7.69 -25.28
N LEU A 551 -39.78 7.72 -24.45
CA LEU A 551 -39.66 7.64 -22.99
C LEU A 551 -39.18 6.25 -22.53
N ALA A 552 -39.64 5.18 -23.18
CA ALA A 552 -39.18 3.82 -22.88
C ALA A 552 -37.70 3.61 -23.22
N GLU A 553 -37.21 4.15 -24.34
CA GLU A 553 -35.79 4.12 -24.68
C GLU A 553 -34.94 4.86 -23.64
N ARG A 554 -35.37 6.07 -23.24
CA ARG A 554 -34.69 6.84 -22.19
C ARG A 554 -34.72 6.12 -20.84
N TYR A 555 -35.83 5.50 -20.51
CA TYR A 555 -35.99 4.71 -19.29
C TYR A 555 -35.10 3.47 -19.28
N ALA A 556 -34.98 2.75 -20.40
CA ALA A 556 -34.08 1.60 -20.52
C ALA A 556 -32.61 2.00 -20.33
N ALA A 557 -32.22 3.20 -20.76
CA ALA A 557 -30.84 3.69 -20.66
C ALA A 557 -30.46 4.20 -19.25
N ALA A 558 -31.39 4.80 -18.51
CA ALA A 558 -31.06 5.55 -17.28
C ALA A 558 -32.05 5.37 -16.10
N GLY A 559 -33.03 4.47 -16.23
CA GLY A 559 -34.03 4.15 -15.21
C GLY A 559 -34.98 5.30 -14.87
N ARG A 560 -35.67 5.23 -13.72
CA ARG A 560 -36.66 6.23 -13.25
C ARG A 560 -36.15 7.68 -13.26
N ARG A 561 -34.84 7.90 -13.07
CA ARG A 561 -34.24 9.26 -13.07
C ARG A 561 -34.36 9.95 -14.44
N ALA A 562 -34.45 9.20 -15.53
CA ALA A 562 -34.56 9.71 -16.90
C ALA A 562 -35.91 10.38 -17.20
N LEU A 563 -36.96 10.03 -16.43
CA LEU A 563 -38.31 10.57 -16.62
C LEU A 563 -38.51 11.92 -15.92
N GLY A 564 -37.50 12.45 -15.20
CA GLY A 564 -37.57 13.75 -14.53
C GLY A 564 -38.48 13.80 -13.30
N LEU A 565 -38.97 12.65 -12.83
CA LEU A 565 -39.91 12.55 -11.72
C LEU A 565 -39.16 12.42 -10.39
N ARG A 566 -39.32 13.42 -9.51
CA ARG A 566 -38.82 13.36 -8.13
C ARG A 566 -39.67 12.36 -7.36
N LEU A 567 -39.04 11.38 -6.72
CA LEU A 567 -39.69 10.42 -5.81
C LEU A 567 -40.36 11.22 -4.67
N GLY A 568 -41.68 11.08 -4.54
CA GLY A 568 -42.44 11.53 -3.37
C GLY A 568 -42.43 10.48 -2.27
#